data_AF-A0A452FLP5-F1
#
_entry.id   AF-A0A452FLP5-F1
#
_cell.length_a   1.000
_cell.length_b   1.000
_cell.length_c   1.000
_cell.angle_alpha   90.00
_cell.angle_beta   90.00
_cell.angle_gamma   90.00
#
_symmetry.space_group_name_H-M   'P 1'
#
loop_
_entity.id
_entity.type
_entity.pdbx_description
1 polymer ?
#
loop_
_entity_poly.entity_id
_entity_poly.type
_entity_poly.pdbx_seq_one_letter_code
_entity_poly.pdbx_strand_id
1 'polypeptide(L)'
;MSFNFCLPNLSFRSSCSSRPCVPPSCCGTTLPGACNIPANVGSCNWFCEGSFNGNEKETMQFLNDRLASYLEKVRQLERENAELESRILERSQQQEPLVCPNYQSYFRTIEELQQKILCAKSENARLVVQIDNAKLAADDFRTKYETELGLRQLVESDINGLRRILDELTLCKSDLEAQVESLKEELICLKSNHEEEVNTLRSQLGDRLNVEVDAAPTVDLNRVLNETRAQYEALVETNRRDVEEWYIRQTEELNKQVVSSSEQLQSCQTEIIELRRTVNALEVELGNSLENTLTETEARYSCQLNQVQSLISNVESQLAEIRGDLERQNQEYQVLLDVRARLECEINTYRGLLDSEDCKLPCNPCATTNAYGKTITPCISSPCAPAAPCTPCVPRSRCGPCSSYVR
;
A
#
# COMPACT_ATOMS: atom_id res chain seq x y z
N MET A 1 -33.66 3.56 3.90
CA MET A 1 -32.86 4.54 4.68
C MET A 1 -31.41 4.11 4.60
N SER A 2 -30.66 4.71 3.69
CA SER A 2 -29.30 4.28 3.32
C SER A 2 -28.29 5.16 4.04
N PHE A 3 -27.58 4.61 5.02
CA PHE A 3 -26.50 5.31 5.70
C PHE A 3 -25.19 5.11 4.94
N ASN A 4 -24.81 6.14 4.18
CA ASN A 4 -23.47 6.29 3.62
C ASN A 4 -22.51 6.76 4.73
N PHE A 5 -21.51 5.95 5.07
CA PHE A 5 -20.35 6.41 5.84
C PHE A 5 -19.22 6.77 4.87
N CYS A 6 -19.05 8.08 4.63
CA CYS A 6 -17.83 8.63 4.06
C CYS A 6 -16.74 8.65 5.15
N LEU A 7 -15.66 7.89 4.94
CA LEU A 7 -14.41 8.03 5.69
C LEU A 7 -13.52 9.08 5.01
N PRO A 8 -12.93 10.03 5.74
CA PRO A 8 -11.98 10.97 5.16
C PRO A 8 -10.60 10.32 4.99
N ASN A 9 -10.11 10.35 3.75
CA ASN A 9 -8.75 9.97 3.37
C ASN A 9 -7.76 11.03 3.91
N LEU A 10 -7.01 10.70 4.96
CA LEU A 10 -5.88 11.51 5.43
C LEU A 10 -4.60 11.04 4.73
N SER A 11 -4.32 11.63 3.57
CA SER A 11 -3.04 11.55 2.89
C SER A 11 -2.01 12.44 3.58
N PHE A 12 -1.11 11.88 4.40
CA PHE A 12 0.09 12.59 4.84
C PHE A 12 1.16 12.53 3.75
N ARG A 13 1.19 13.56 2.89
CA ARG A 13 2.37 13.92 2.09
C ARG A 13 3.32 14.73 2.98
N SER A 14 4.45 14.15 3.38
CA SER A 14 5.56 14.91 3.95
C SER A 14 6.42 15.49 2.82
N SER A 15 6.12 16.71 2.38
CA SER A 15 7.09 17.53 1.65
C SER A 15 7.99 18.24 2.65
N CYS A 16 9.22 17.75 2.83
CA CYS A 16 10.28 18.51 3.49
C CYS A 16 11.08 19.27 2.42
N SER A 17 10.80 20.55 2.23
CA SER A 17 11.70 21.46 1.51
C SER A 17 12.83 21.88 2.43
N SER A 18 14.04 21.39 2.15
CA SER A 18 15.29 21.85 2.75
C SER A 18 15.60 23.26 2.24
N ARG A 19 15.45 24.28 3.09
CA ARG A 19 16.07 25.60 2.88
C ARG A 19 17.41 25.63 3.61
N PRO A 20 18.51 26.12 3.00
CA PRO A 20 19.78 26.28 3.70
C PRO A 20 19.69 27.48 4.66
N CYS A 21 20.03 27.27 5.93
CA CYS A 21 20.28 28.36 6.87
C CYS A 21 21.70 28.88 6.62
N VAL A 22 21.80 30.07 6.04
CA VAL A 22 23.05 30.85 5.98
C VAL A 22 23.20 31.62 7.30
N PRO A 23 24.38 31.63 7.95
CA PRO A 23 24.57 32.39 9.18
C PRO A 23 24.65 33.90 8.90
N PRO A 24 24.20 34.77 9.82
CA PRO A 24 24.27 36.20 9.61
C PRO A 24 25.71 36.70 9.83
N SER A 25 26.19 37.43 8.81
CA SER A 25 27.13 38.55 8.86
C SER A 25 27.42 39.08 10.28
N CYS A 26 28.63 38.86 10.77
CA CYS A 26 29.16 39.55 11.93
C CYS A 26 29.40 41.04 11.59
N CYS A 27 28.54 41.91 12.11
CA CYS A 27 28.81 43.34 12.19
C CYS A 27 30.06 43.60 13.04
N GLY A 28 30.93 44.48 12.55
CA GLY A 28 32.13 44.92 13.24
C GLY A 28 31.81 45.60 14.56
N THR A 29 32.49 45.16 15.61
CA THR A 29 32.62 45.89 16.87
C THR A 29 33.94 46.65 16.87
N THR A 30 33.82 47.96 16.81
CA THR A 30 34.86 48.95 17.08
C THR A 30 35.44 48.73 18.46
N LEU A 31 36.76 48.54 18.54
CA LEU A 31 37.52 48.53 19.78
C LEU A 31 37.45 49.92 20.45
N PRO A 32 37.10 50.03 21.74
CA PRO A 32 37.23 51.28 22.47
C PRO A 32 38.70 51.52 22.83
N GLY A 33 39.11 52.78 22.71
CA GLY A 33 40.50 53.20 22.80
C GLY A 33 41.16 52.98 24.16
N ALA A 34 42.48 52.83 24.07
CA ALA A 34 43.42 53.17 25.12
C ALA A 34 44.46 54.11 24.49
N CYS A 35 44.11 55.39 24.42
CA CYS A 35 45.06 56.47 24.24
C CYS A 35 45.86 56.58 25.54
N ASN A 36 47.14 56.19 25.54
CA ASN A 36 48.16 56.63 26.50
C ASN A 36 49.53 56.13 26.03
N ILE A 37 50.14 56.84 25.09
CA ILE A 37 51.60 56.80 24.90
C ILE A 37 52.08 58.25 25.05
N PRO A 38 52.78 58.61 26.14
CA PRO A 38 53.37 59.92 26.26
C PRO A 38 54.52 60.06 25.25
N ALA A 39 54.41 61.09 24.42
CA ALA A 39 55.49 61.59 23.59
C ALA A 39 56.63 62.08 24.51
N ASN A 40 57.74 61.35 24.55
CA ASN A 40 58.98 61.89 25.09
C ASN A 40 59.80 62.48 23.94
N VAL A 41 59.70 63.79 23.80
CA VAL A 41 60.54 64.64 22.96
C VAL A 41 61.93 64.69 23.60
N GLY A 42 62.83 63.82 23.13
CA GLY A 42 64.26 63.89 23.43
C GLY A 42 64.96 64.79 22.42
N SER A 43 65.01 66.08 22.72
CA SER A 43 65.80 67.08 22.02
C SER A 43 67.30 66.84 22.28
N CYS A 44 68.06 66.42 21.27
CA CYS A 44 69.52 66.45 21.31
C CYS A 44 70.00 67.65 20.50
N ASN A 45 70.25 68.75 21.22
CA ASN A 45 70.88 69.97 20.73
C ASN A 45 72.35 69.67 20.38
N TRP A 46 72.68 69.63 19.09
CA TRP A 46 74.05 69.45 18.62
C TRP A 46 74.62 70.82 18.25
N PHE A 47 75.50 71.36 19.10
CA PHE A 47 76.44 72.42 18.72
C PHE A 47 77.84 72.08 19.22
N CYS A 48 78.70 71.91 18.22
CA CYS A 48 80.16 71.90 18.07
C CYS A 48 81.14 72.03 19.26
N GLU A 49 82.10 71.07 19.24
CA GLU A 49 83.56 71.28 19.13
C GLU A 49 84.44 71.30 20.40
N GLY A 50 85.25 70.23 20.56
CA GLY A 50 86.58 70.35 21.17
C GLY A 50 86.91 69.60 22.48
N SER A 51 86.68 68.28 22.59
CA SER A 51 87.58 67.36 23.34
C SER A 51 87.07 65.92 23.29
N PHE A 52 87.58 65.15 22.33
CA PHE A 52 87.47 63.70 22.28
C PHE A 52 88.18 63.11 23.51
N ASN A 53 87.43 62.47 24.42
CA ASN A 53 87.82 61.35 25.31
C ASN A 53 86.84 61.12 26.49
N GLY A 54 85.83 61.98 26.69
CA GLY A 54 84.75 61.78 27.70
C GLY A 54 83.42 61.24 27.16
N ASN A 55 83.09 61.55 25.90
CA ASN A 55 81.77 61.28 25.33
C ASN A 55 81.52 59.80 24.98
N GLU A 56 82.57 59.04 24.65
CA GLU A 56 82.44 57.61 24.30
C GLU A 56 82.02 56.76 25.51
N LYS A 57 82.41 57.17 26.71
CA LYS A 57 82.04 56.47 27.94
C LYS A 57 80.58 56.71 28.31
N GLU A 58 80.07 57.92 28.13
CA GLU A 58 78.66 58.26 28.37
C GLU A 58 77.74 57.65 27.31
N THR A 59 78.15 57.61 26.04
CA THR A 59 77.39 56.91 24.99
C THR A 59 77.39 55.39 25.22
N MET A 60 78.50 54.80 25.66
CA MET A 60 78.54 53.39 26.07
C MET A 60 77.69 53.11 27.30
N GLN A 61 77.64 54.02 28.28
CA GLN A 61 76.77 53.88 29.44
C GLN A 61 75.29 53.93 29.02
N PHE A 62 74.90 54.88 28.16
CA PHE A 62 73.54 54.98 27.64
C PHE A 62 73.12 53.75 26.83
N LEU A 63 74.03 53.21 26.01
CA LEU A 63 73.79 51.96 25.28
C LEU A 63 73.65 50.76 26.22
N ASN A 64 74.47 50.68 27.26
CA ASN A 64 74.39 49.64 28.28
C ASN A 64 73.09 49.74 29.10
N ASP A 65 72.66 50.94 29.49
CA ASP A 65 71.41 51.15 30.22
C ASP A 65 70.20 50.79 29.34
N ARG A 66 70.25 51.11 28.05
CA ARG A 66 69.25 50.69 27.06
C ARG A 66 69.25 49.18 26.84
N LEU A 67 70.41 48.54 26.78
CA LEU A 67 70.54 47.08 26.69
C LEU A 67 69.98 46.40 27.94
N ALA A 68 70.27 46.92 29.14
CA ALA A 68 69.73 46.42 30.40
C ALA A 68 68.20 46.51 30.43
N SER A 69 67.62 47.62 29.94
CA SER A 69 66.17 47.79 29.80
C SER A 69 65.55 46.77 28.82
N TYR A 70 66.20 46.50 27.68
CA TYR A 70 65.74 45.46 26.75
C TYR A 70 65.85 44.06 27.35
N LEU A 71 66.93 43.74 28.04
CA LEU A 71 67.10 42.45 28.72
C LEU A 71 66.03 42.24 29.80
N GLU A 72 65.68 43.27 30.55
CA GLU A 72 64.60 43.18 31.54
C GLU A 72 63.23 43.01 30.87
N LYS A 73 63.01 43.68 29.74
CA LYS A 73 61.76 43.50 28.97
C LYS A 73 61.66 42.10 28.36
N VAL A 74 62.76 41.53 27.88
CA VAL A 74 62.82 40.14 27.39
C VAL A 74 62.49 39.17 28.52
N ARG A 75 63.09 39.33 29.70
CA ARG A 75 62.77 38.50 30.87
C ARG A 75 61.31 38.60 31.30
N GLN A 76 60.70 39.79 31.20
CA GLN A 76 59.27 39.96 31.48
C GLN A 76 58.41 39.22 30.45
N LEU A 77 58.72 39.37 29.16
CA LEU A 77 57.98 38.70 28.09
C LEU A 77 58.15 37.19 28.14
N GLU A 78 59.31 36.67 28.51
CA GLU A 78 59.54 35.24 28.72
C GLU A 78 58.68 34.70 29.87
N ARG A 79 58.54 35.45 30.97
CA ARG A 79 57.63 35.09 32.08
C ARG A 79 56.17 35.11 31.65
N GLU A 80 55.74 36.17 30.97
CA GLU A 80 54.37 36.30 30.47
C GLU A 80 54.04 35.21 29.44
N ASN A 81 54.99 34.87 28.56
CA ASN A 81 54.80 33.82 27.57
C ASN A 81 54.74 32.44 28.23
N ALA A 82 55.59 32.15 29.23
CA ALA A 82 55.51 30.91 29.99
C ALA A 82 54.18 30.77 30.76
N GLU A 83 53.65 31.86 31.32
CA GLU A 83 52.32 31.86 31.93
C GLU A 83 51.19 31.63 30.91
N LEU A 84 51.27 32.26 29.74
CA LEU A 84 50.29 32.05 28.67
C LEU A 84 50.34 30.64 28.11
N GLU A 85 51.53 30.07 27.89
CA GLU A 85 51.73 28.67 27.50
C GLU A 85 51.14 27.73 28.55
N SER A 86 51.36 27.99 29.83
CA SER A 86 50.77 27.20 30.92
C SER A 86 49.24 27.28 30.92
N ARG A 87 48.64 28.45 30.70
CA ARG A 87 47.18 28.62 30.61
C ARG A 87 46.59 27.99 29.35
N ILE A 88 47.31 28.02 28.23
CA ILE A 88 46.91 27.34 26.99
C ILE A 88 46.93 25.82 27.22
N LEU A 89 47.98 25.30 27.85
CA LEU A 89 48.09 23.89 28.18
C LEU A 89 46.97 23.46 29.12
N GLU A 90 46.72 24.20 30.20
CA GLU A 90 45.64 23.92 31.14
C GLU A 90 44.26 23.94 30.45
N ARG A 91 43.98 24.94 29.60
CA ARG A 91 42.72 25.03 28.85
C ARG A 91 42.60 23.94 27.78
N SER A 92 43.70 23.52 27.18
CA SER A 92 43.73 22.44 26.19
C SER A 92 43.51 21.07 26.83
N GLN A 93 44.07 20.84 28.04
CA GLN A 93 43.81 19.64 28.84
C GLN A 93 42.37 19.63 29.39
N GLN A 94 41.82 20.79 29.77
CA GLN A 94 40.41 20.92 30.13
C GLN A 94 39.47 20.84 28.91
N GLN A 95 40.00 20.97 27.69
CA GLN A 95 39.21 20.89 26.45
C GLN A 95 38.89 19.45 26.01
N GLU A 96 39.36 18.43 26.73
CA GLU A 96 38.77 17.10 26.72
C GLU A 96 37.80 16.99 27.92
N PRO A 97 36.45 17.01 27.78
CA PRO A 97 35.60 16.96 26.58
C PRO A 97 34.56 18.10 26.55
N LEU A 98 34.88 19.25 25.96
CA LEU A 98 33.86 20.31 25.71
C LEU A 98 32.90 19.98 24.56
N VAL A 99 33.04 18.79 23.94
CA VAL A 99 32.20 18.34 22.83
C VAL A 99 30.95 17.56 23.27
N CYS A 100 30.75 17.25 24.55
CA CYS A 100 29.58 16.45 24.93
C CYS A 100 28.73 17.07 26.05
N PRO A 101 27.85 18.04 25.76
CA PRO A 101 26.66 18.23 26.57
C PRO A 101 25.80 16.95 26.48
N ASN A 102 25.95 16.03 27.44
CA ASN A 102 25.08 14.88 27.72
C ASN A 102 24.34 14.25 26.52
N TYR A 103 25.03 13.90 25.42
CA TYR A 103 24.39 13.17 24.30
C TYR A 103 23.68 11.89 24.74
N GLN A 104 24.13 11.31 25.85
CA GLN A 104 23.52 10.15 26.47
C GLN A 104 22.04 10.33 26.86
N SER A 105 21.57 11.55 27.20
CA SER A 105 20.15 11.79 27.45
C SER A 105 19.32 11.74 26.16
N TYR A 106 19.89 12.22 25.05
CA TYR A 106 19.26 12.13 23.73
C TYR A 106 19.20 10.69 23.24
N PHE A 107 20.25 9.90 23.42
CA PHE A 107 20.22 8.47 23.09
C PHE A 107 19.17 7.72 23.91
N ARG A 108 19.08 7.98 25.22
CA ARG A 108 18.03 7.40 26.08
C ARG A 108 16.62 7.77 25.61
N THR A 109 16.38 9.02 25.25
CA THR A 109 15.05 9.44 24.72
C THR A 109 14.75 8.82 23.36
N ILE A 110 15.75 8.68 22.49
CA ILE A 110 15.61 7.97 21.20
C ILE A 110 15.23 6.50 21.43
N GLU A 111 15.93 5.80 22.32
CA GLU A 111 15.62 4.42 22.68
C GLU A 111 14.21 4.27 23.26
N GLU A 112 13.81 5.15 24.18
CA GLU A 112 12.45 5.16 24.73
C GLU A 112 11.38 5.38 23.65
N LEU A 113 11.63 6.29 22.70
CA LEU A 113 10.73 6.53 21.57
C LEU A 113 10.67 5.34 20.62
N GLN A 114 11.82 4.73 20.31
CA GLN A 114 11.87 3.51 19.50
C GLN A 114 11.09 2.37 20.15
N GLN A 115 11.23 2.18 21.46
CA GLN A 115 10.49 1.16 22.21
C GLN A 115 8.98 1.44 22.16
N LYS A 116 8.55 2.69 22.36
CA LYS A 116 7.15 3.09 22.25
C LYS A 116 6.59 2.84 20.85
N ILE A 117 7.36 3.12 19.80
CA ILE A 117 6.98 2.85 18.41
C ILE A 117 6.80 1.34 18.19
N LEU A 118 7.71 0.51 18.71
CA LEU A 118 7.63 -0.95 18.58
C LEU A 118 6.39 -1.50 19.30
N CYS A 119 6.12 -1.07 20.53
CA CYS A 119 4.91 -1.45 21.27
C CYS A 119 3.64 -0.97 20.56
N ALA A 120 3.61 0.28 20.08
CA ALA A 120 2.46 0.78 19.32
C ALA A 120 2.23 -0.02 18.03
N LYS A 121 3.32 -0.45 17.37
CA LYS A 121 3.25 -1.29 16.16
C LYS A 121 2.74 -2.69 16.45
N SER A 122 3.20 -3.35 17.52
CA SER A 122 2.67 -4.66 17.93
C SER A 122 1.20 -4.57 18.32
N GLU A 123 0.81 -3.49 18.99
CA GLU A 123 -0.56 -3.32 19.46
C GLU A 123 -1.50 -3.03 18.30
N ASN A 124 -1.04 -2.24 17.33
CA ASN A 124 -1.77 -2.03 16.08
C ASN A 124 -1.95 -3.34 15.30
N ALA A 125 -0.88 -4.15 15.15
CA ALA A 125 -0.99 -5.46 14.52
C ALA A 125 -2.00 -6.38 15.24
N ARG A 126 -1.98 -6.40 16.58
CA ARG A 126 -2.94 -7.14 17.39
C ARG A 126 -4.38 -6.66 17.16
N LEU A 127 -4.60 -5.35 17.12
CA LEU A 127 -5.92 -4.77 16.87
C LEU A 127 -6.43 -5.07 15.45
N VAL A 128 -5.57 -5.01 14.43
CA VAL A 128 -5.93 -5.39 13.06
C VAL A 128 -6.42 -6.84 13.01
N VAL A 129 -5.70 -7.77 13.64
CA VAL A 129 -6.13 -9.18 13.70
C VAL A 129 -7.47 -9.34 14.43
N GLN A 130 -7.69 -8.58 15.52
CA GLN A 130 -8.98 -8.61 16.23
C GLN A 130 -10.13 -8.05 15.39
N ILE A 131 -9.88 -7.00 14.61
CA ILE A 131 -10.85 -6.44 13.67
C ILE A 131 -11.19 -7.46 12.60
N ASP A 132 -10.19 -8.12 12.02
CA ASP A 132 -10.40 -9.12 10.98
C ASP A 132 -11.15 -10.35 11.52
N ASN A 133 -10.81 -10.80 12.73
CA ASN A 133 -11.55 -11.88 13.41
C ASN A 133 -13.02 -11.50 13.68
N ALA A 134 -13.28 -10.29 14.16
CA ALA A 134 -14.63 -9.80 14.40
C ALA A 134 -15.43 -9.66 13.10
N LYS A 135 -14.81 -9.24 12.00
CA LYS A 135 -15.43 -9.20 10.67
C LYS A 135 -15.79 -10.59 10.16
N LEU A 136 -14.85 -11.54 10.24
CA LEU A 136 -15.12 -12.93 9.85
C LEU A 136 -16.27 -13.54 10.66
N ALA A 137 -16.30 -13.32 11.98
CA ALA A 137 -17.39 -13.78 12.82
C ALA A 137 -18.74 -13.12 12.44
N ALA A 138 -18.74 -11.82 12.13
CA ALA A 138 -19.94 -11.11 11.68
C ALA A 138 -20.45 -11.64 10.33
N ASP A 139 -19.54 -11.92 9.39
CA ASP A 139 -19.88 -12.52 8.09
C ASP A 139 -20.44 -13.94 8.26
N ASP A 140 -19.83 -14.76 9.14
CA ASP A 140 -20.36 -16.10 9.48
C ASP A 140 -21.78 -16.03 10.05
N PHE A 141 -22.05 -15.09 10.96
CA PHE A 141 -23.40 -14.88 11.49
C PHE A 141 -24.38 -14.37 10.44
N ARG A 142 -23.93 -13.50 9.53
CA ARG A 142 -24.76 -13.03 8.41
C ARG A 142 -25.17 -14.19 7.52
N THR A 143 -24.24 -15.03 7.09
CA THR A 143 -24.54 -16.18 6.25
C THR A 143 -25.47 -17.18 6.96
N LYS A 144 -25.23 -17.47 8.25
CA LYS A 144 -26.13 -18.32 9.04
C LYS A 144 -27.54 -17.74 9.13
N TYR A 145 -27.65 -16.43 9.35
CA TYR A 145 -28.95 -15.75 9.39
C TYR A 145 -29.68 -15.84 8.05
N GLU A 146 -28.99 -15.61 6.93
CA GLU A 146 -29.58 -15.72 5.59
C GLU A 146 -30.08 -17.15 5.30
N THR A 147 -29.31 -18.17 5.68
CA THR A 147 -29.72 -19.57 5.52
C THR A 147 -30.93 -19.92 6.38
N GLU A 148 -30.93 -19.52 7.65
CA GLU A 148 -32.06 -19.76 8.57
C GLU A 148 -33.31 -19.00 8.14
N LEU A 149 -33.16 -17.77 7.66
CA LEU A 149 -34.25 -16.98 7.11
C LEU A 149 -34.87 -17.67 5.89
N GLY A 150 -34.04 -18.20 4.98
CA GLY A 150 -34.51 -18.97 3.83
C GLY A 150 -35.28 -20.23 4.24
N LEU A 151 -34.74 -21.00 5.20
CA LEU A 151 -35.43 -22.18 5.75
C LEU A 151 -36.76 -21.80 6.40
N ARG A 152 -36.79 -20.72 7.18
CA ARG A 152 -38.00 -20.21 7.83
C ARG A 152 -39.08 -19.85 6.80
N GLN A 153 -38.71 -19.14 5.73
CA GLN A 153 -39.64 -18.78 4.65
C GLN A 153 -40.19 -20.01 3.92
N LEU A 154 -39.36 -21.02 3.69
CA LEU A 154 -39.79 -22.28 3.07
C LEU A 154 -40.81 -22.99 3.96
N VAL A 155 -40.53 -23.13 5.26
CA VAL A 155 -41.47 -23.74 6.22
C VAL A 155 -42.76 -22.92 6.33
N GLU A 156 -42.69 -21.59 6.32
CA GLU A 156 -43.90 -20.75 6.29
C GLU A 156 -44.74 -20.96 5.03
N SER A 157 -44.09 -21.10 3.87
CA SER A 157 -44.77 -21.44 2.62
C SER A 157 -45.47 -22.78 2.71
N ASP A 158 -44.80 -23.81 3.24
CA ASP A 158 -45.37 -25.14 3.44
C ASP A 158 -46.56 -25.11 4.40
N ILE A 159 -46.45 -24.40 5.53
CA ILE A 159 -47.56 -24.23 6.49
C ILE A 159 -48.76 -23.55 5.81
N ASN A 160 -48.53 -22.52 4.99
CA ASN A 160 -49.60 -21.86 4.26
C ASN A 160 -50.22 -22.76 3.19
N GLY A 161 -49.43 -23.60 2.53
CA GLY A 161 -49.92 -24.63 1.61
C GLY A 161 -50.79 -25.67 2.32
N LEU A 162 -50.33 -26.19 3.46
CA LEU A 162 -51.08 -27.15 4.27
C LEU A 162 -52.40 -26.56 4.80
N ARG A 163 -52.42 -25.28 5.17
CA ARG A 163 -53.66 -24.58 5.54
C ARG A 163 -54.67 -24.54 4.39
N ARG A 164 -54.23 -24.24 3.17
CA ARG A 164 -55.12 -24.25 1.99
C ARG A 164 -55.69 -25.65 1.72
N ILE A 165 -54.85 -26.68 1.79
CA ILE A 165 -55.30 -28.07 1.62
C ILE A 165 -56.32 -28.43 2.71
N LEU A 166 -56.10 -28.01 3.96
CA LEU A 166 -57.06 -28.22 5.05
C LEU A 166 -58.39 -27.53 4.76
N ASP A 167 -58.37 -26.28 4.27
CA ASP A 167 -59.58 -25.54 3.90
C ASP A 167 -60.34 -26.23 2.76
N GLU A 168 -59.63 -26.68 1.71
CA GLU A 168 -60.20 -27.44 0.59
C GLU A 168 -60.83 -28.75 1.05
N LEU A 169 -60.14 -29.53 1.89
CA LEU A 169 -60.68 -30.77 2.47
C LEU A 169 -61.90 -30.51 3.35
N THR A 170 -61.91 -29.39 4.07
CA THR A 170 -63.06 -29.00 4.90
C THR A 170 -64.28 -28.69 4.04
N LEU A 171 -64.10 -27.99 2.91
CA LEU A 171 -65.17 -27.75 1.93
C LEU A 171 -65.68 -29.06 1.31
N CYS A 172 -64.77 -29.92 0.82
CA CYS A 172 -65.16 -31.22 0.26
C CYS A 172 -65.92 -32.08 1.28
N LYS A 173 -65.51 -32.05 2.55
CA LYS A 173 -66.23 -32.74 3.63
C LYS A 173 -67.64 -32.18 3.78
N SER A 174 -67.81 -30.86 3.84
CA SER A 174 -69.14 -30.25 3.96
C SER A 174 -70.05 -30.55 2.76
N ASP A 175 -69.50 -30.59 1.55
CA ASP A 175 -70.24 -30.96 0.34
C ASP A 175 -70.73 -32.41 0.39
N LEU A 176 -69.86 -33.34 0.83
CA LEU A 176 -70.22 -34.74 1.01
C LEU A 176 -71.25 -34.91 2.13
N GLU A 177 -71.13 -34.18 3.23
CA GLU A 177 -72.13 -34.19 4.31
C GLU A 177 -73.50 -33.69 3.82
N ALA A 178 -73.52 -32.65 2.99
CA ALA A 178 -74.76 -32.14 2.39
C ALA A 178 -75.39 -33.16 1.42
N GLN A 179 -74.59 -33.83 0.58
CA GLN A 179 -75.08 -34.90 -0.30
C GLN A 179 -75.64 -36.08 0.50
N VAL A 180 -74.98 -36.47 1.59
CA VAL A 180 -75.46 -37.54 2.48
C VAL A 180 -76.80 -37.16 3.10
N GLU A 181 -76.98 -35.92 3.54
CA GLU A 181 -78.25 -35.49 4.14
C GLU A 181 -79.36 -35.42 3.08
N SER A 182 -79.09 -34.87 1.90
CA SER A 182 -80.02 -34.85 0.77
C SER A 182 -80.48 -36.27 0.38
N LEU A 183 -79.58 -37.24 0.29
CA LEU A 183 -79.93 -38.63 -0.03
C LEU A 183 -80.78 -39.28 1.08
N LYS A 184 -80.56 -38.93 2.35
CA LYS A 184 -81.43 -39.41 3.45
C LYS A 184 -82.83 -38.82 3.35
N GLU A 185 -82.94 -37.53 3.04
CA GLU A 185 -84.24 -36.87 2.82
C GLU A 185 -84.99 -37.52 1.66
N GLU A 186 -84.33 -37.73 0.52
CA GLU A 186 -84.90 -38.44 -0.64
C GLU A 186 -85.39 -39.85 -0.27
N LEU A 187 -84.59 -40.60 0.50
CA LEU A 187 -84.95 -41.94 0.96
C LEU A 187 -86.18 -41.92 1.88
N ILE A 188 -86.30 -40.93 2.76
CA ILE A 188 -87.48 -40.75 3.62
C ILE A 188 -88.71 -40.41 2.77
N CYS A 189 -88.59 -39.47 1.83
CA CYS A 189 -89.66 -39.11 0.91
C CYS A 189 -90.15 -40.30 0.09
N LEU A 190 -89.23 -41.08 -0.50
CA LEU A 190 -89.56 -42.29 -1.26
C LEU A 190 -90.29 -43.34 -0.41
N LYS A 191 -89.87 -43.53 0.85
CA LYS A 191 -90.56 -44.45 1.78
C LYS A 191 -91.97 -43.97 2.11
N SER A 192 -92.14 -42.68 2.39
CA SER A 192 -93.46 -42.09 2.67
C SER A 192 -94.39 -42.21 1.47
N ASN A 193 -93.90 -41.84 0.28
CA ASN A 193 -94.66 -41.97 -0.97
C ASN A 193 -95.06 -43.42 -1.24
N HIS A 194 -94.13 -44.37 -1.07
CA HIS A 194 -94.44 -45.79 -1.23
C HIS A 194 -95.49 -46.28 -0.22
N GLU A 195 -95.41 -45.85 1.04
CA GLU A 195 -96.40 -46.19 2.06
C GLU A 195 -97.78 -45.62 1.70
N GLU A 196 -97.86 -44.38 1.24
CA GLU A 196 -99.09 -43.74 0.76
C GLU A 196 -99.65 -44.45 -0.49
N GLU A 197 -98.83 -44.77 -1.47
CA GLU A 197 -99.22 -45.52 -2.68
C GLU A 197 -99.74 -46.92 -2.32
N VAL A 198 -99.05 -47.64 -1.45
CA VAL A 198 -99.51 -48.96 -0.98
C VAL A 198 -100.83 -48.84 -0.24
N ASN A 199 -101.00 -47.81 0.60
CA ASN A 199 -102.26 -47.57 1.32
C ASN A 199 -103.40 -47.19 0.37
N THR A 200 -103.16 -46.33 -0.61
CA THR A 200 -104.16 -45.96 -1.63
C THR A 200 -104.53 -47.15 -2.50
N LEU A 201 -103.57 -47.93 -3.00
CA LEU A 201 -103.84 -49.15 -3.75
C LEU A 201 -104.61 -50.17 -2.91
N ARG A 202 -104.23 -50.40 -1.66
CA ARG A 202 -105.00 -51.25 -0.73
C ARG A 202 -106.43 -50.75 -0.52
N SER A 203 -106.63 -49.42 -0.46
CA SER A 203 -107.98 -48.83 -0.37
C SER A 203 -108.79 -49.00 -1.66
N GLN A 204 -108.15 -48.89 -2.83
CA GLN A 204 -108.79 -49.08 -4.13
C GLN A 204 -109.14 -50.56 -4.40
N LEU A 205 -108.26 -51.48 -4.02
CA LEU A 205 -108.48 -52.92 -4.06
C LEU A 205 -109.38 -53.43 -2.92
N GLY A 206 -109.74 -52.57 -1.97
CA GLY A 206 -110.49 -52.90 -0.77
C GLY A 206 -111.97 -53.19 -0.96
N ASP A 207 -112.56 -52.99 -2.15
CA ASP A 207 -113.97 -53.35 -2.38
C ASP A 207 -114.40 -53.59 -3.85
N ARG A 208 -113.45 -53.68 -4.80
CA ARG A 208 -113.78 -53.94 -6.22
C ARG A 208 -112.72 -54.76 -6.93
N LEU A 209 -112.82 -56.08 -6.81
CA LEU A 209 -112.11 -57.03 -7.67
C LEU A 209 -113.12 -57.91 -8.42
N ASN A 210 -113.79 -57.30 -9.40
CA ASN A 210 -114.25 -57.99 -10.61
C ASN A 210 -113.49 -57.35 -11.76
N VAL A 211 -112.52 -58.08 -12.33
CA VAL A 211 -111.81 -57.69 -13.54
C VAL A 211 -112.68 -58.09 -14.72
N GLU A 212 -113.48 -57.16 -15.24
CA GLU A 212 -114.02 -57.26 -16.59
C GLU A 212 -113.02 -56.57 -17.53
N VAL A 213 -112.42 -57.39 -18.39
CA VAL A 213 -111.51 -56.96 -19.46
C VAL A 213 -112.38 -56.38 -20.58
N ASP A 214 -112.51 -55.05 -20.61
CA ASP A 214 -113.06 -54.36 -21.78
C ASP A 214 -111.94 -54.18 -22.81
N ALA A 215 -111.90 -55.08 -23.79
CA ALA A 215 -110.96 -55.04 -24.89
C ALA A 215 -111.39 -53.96 -25.90
N ALA A 216 -110.89 -52.74 -25.68
CA ALA A 216 -110.93 -51.67 -26.68
C ALA A 216 -110.27 -52.14 -28.00
N PRO A 217 -110.63 -51.55 -29.15
CA PRO A 217 -110.29 -52.06 -30.47
C PRO A 217 -108.78 -52.22 -30.64
N THR A 218 -108.37 -53.34 -31.24
CA THR A 218 -106.97 -53.72 -31.44
C THR A 218 -106.16 -52.60 -32.11
N VAL A 219 -105.53 -51.75 -31.30
CA VAL A 219 -104.40 -50.95 -31.74
C VAL A 219 -103.33 -51.95 -32.16
N ASP A 220 -102.83 -51.81 -33.38
CA ASP A 220 -101.77 -52.67 -33.90
C ASP A 220 -100.51 -52.48 -33.04
N LEU A 221 -100.39 -53.32 -32.00
CA LEU A 221 -99.37 -53.23 -30.97
C LEU A 221 -97.97 -53.32 -31.60
N ASN A 222 -97.84 -54.07 -32.69
CA ASN A 222 -96.60 -54.15 -33.45
C ASN A 222 -96.21 -52.80 -34.05
N ARG A 223 -97.17 -51.99 -34.52
CA ARG A 223 -96.89 -50.65 -35.05
C ARG A 223 -96.39 -49.72 -33.95
N VAL A 224 -97.04 -49.68 -32.80
CA VAL A 224 -96.64 -48.82 -31.66
C VAL A 224 -95.30 -49.29 -31.07
N LEU A 225 -95.06 -50.60 -30.95
CA LEU A 225 -93.78 -51.14 -30.51
C LEU A 225 -92.65 -50.87 -31.51
N ASN A 226 -92.93 -50.88 -32.82
CA ASN A 226 -91.93 -50.52 -33.83
C ASN A 226 -91.66 -49.01 -33.87
N GLU A 227 -92.69 -48.17 -33.68
CA GLU A 227 -92.54 -46.72 -33.62
C GLU A 227 -91.77 -46.27 -32.37
N THR A 228 -92.07 -46.87 -31.21
CA THR A 228 -91.29 -46.66 -29.98
C THR A 228 -89.86 -47.15 -30.12
N ARG A 229 -89.62 -48.33 -30.72
CA ARG A 229 -88.26 -48.82 -31.04
C ARG A 229 -87.53 -47.84 -31.94
N ALA A 230 -88.16 -47.35 -33.02
CA ALA A 230 -87.55 -46.39 -33.94
C ALA A 230 -87.20 -45.06 -33.24
N GLN A 231 -88.05 -44.59 -32.31
CA GLN A 231 -87.76 -43.41 -31.50
C GLN A 231 -86.56 -43.63 -30.57
N TYR A 232 -86.45 -44.79 -29.93
CA TYR A 232 -85.29 -45.13 -29.10
C TYR A 232 -84.01 -45.30 -29.92
N GLU A 233 -84.07 -45.95 -31.08
CA GLU A 233 -82.93 -46.08 -32.00
C GLU A 233 -82.46 -44.70 -32.47
N ALA A 234 -83.38 -43.80 -32.82
CA ALA A 234 -83.05 -42.41 -33.17
C ALA A 234 -82.45 -41.62 -31.99
N LEU A 235 -82.95 -41.83 -30.77
CA LEU A 235 -82.42 -41.19 -29.56
C LEU A 235 -81.00 -41.71 -29.23
N VAL A 236 -80.77 -43.01 -29.34
CA VAL A 236 -79.44 -43.61 -29.13
C VAL A 236 -78.47 -43.13 -30.20
N GLU A 237 -78.91 -43.03 -31.45
CA GLU A 237 -78.06 -42.59 -32.56
C GLU A 237 -77.74 -41.08 -32.50
N THR A 238 -78.67 -40.26 -32.03
CA THR A 238 -78.40 -38.83 -31.72
C THR A 238 -77.44 -38.72 -30.54
N ASN A 239 -77.67 -39.44 -29.45
CA ASN A 239 -76.78 -39.44 -28.29
C ASN A 239 -75.35 -39.90 -28.64
N ARG A 240 -75.21 -40.95 -29.46
CA ARG A 240 -73.91 -41.43 -29.96
C ARG A 240 -73.17 -40.34 -30.73
N ARG A 241 -73.86 -39.66 -31.65
CA ARG A 241 -73.28 -38.54 -32.41
C ARG A 241 -72.88 -37.37 -31.50
N ASP A 242 -73.73 -37.01 -30.55
CA ASP A 242 -73.45 -35.90 -29.62
C ASP A 242 -72.21 -36.19 -28.75
N VAL A 243 -72.05 -37.44 -28.29
CA VAL A 243 -70.87 -37.89 -27.55
C VAL A 243 -69.62 -37.90 -28.42
N GLU A 244 -69.72 -38.37 -29.67
CA GLU A 244 -68.60 -38.35 -30.62
C GLU A 244 -68.15 -36.92 -30.94
N GLU A 245 -69.08 -36.01 -31.23
CA GLU A 245 -68.75 -34.61 -31.46
C GLU A 245 -68.16 -33.94 -30.21
N TRP A 246 -68.70 -34.25 -29.03
CA TRP A 246 -68.15 -33.76 -27.77
C TRP A 246 -66.73 -34.26 -27.56
N TYR A 247 -66.46 -35.55 -27.80
CA TYR A 247 -65.13 -36.13 -27.70
C TYR A 247 -64.17 -35.48 -28.70
N ILE A 248 -64.57 -35.31 -29.96
CA ILE A 248 -63.76 -34.64 -30.98
C ILE A 248 -63.42 -33.22 -30.53
N ARG A 249 -64.41 -32.41 -30.11
CA ARG A 249 -64.17 -31.04 -29.61
C ARG A 249 -63.17 -31.02 -28.45
N GLN A 250 -63.29 -31.96 -27.51
CA GLN A 250 -62.42 -32.00 -26.35
C GLN A 250 -60.99 -32.45 -26.69
N THR A 251 -60.83 -33.39 -27.62
CA THR A 251 -59.52 -33.78 -28.13
C THR A 251 -58.86 -32.66 -28.94
N GLU A 252 -59.62 -31.92 -29.75
CA GLU A 252 -59.11 -30.77 -30.50
C GLU A 252 -58.66 -29.64 -29.57
N GLU A 253 -59.43 -29.33 -28.53
CA GLU A 253 -59.05 -28.32 -27.53
C GLU A 253 -57.80 -28.72 -26.76
N LEU A 254 -57.72 -29.98 -26.30
CA LEU A 254 -56.52 -30.50 -25.65
C LEU A 254 -55.30 -30.43 -26.59
N ASN A 255 -55.47 -30.79 -27.86
CA ASN A 255 -54.39 -30.73 -28.84
C ASN A 255 -53.91 -29.28 -29.06
N LYS A 256 -54.83 -28.30 -29.13
CA LYS A 256 -54.47 -26.87 -29.21
C LYS A 256 -53.67 -26.42 -27.99
N GLN A 257 -54.08 -26.82 -26.78
CA GLN A 257 -53.36 -26.49 -25.55
C GLN A 257 -51.95 -27.10 -25.52
N VAL A 258 -51.81 -28.36 -25.96
CA VAL A 258 -50.50 -29.03 -26.05
C VAL A 258 -49.59 -28.31 -27.05
N VAL A 259 -50.11 -27.94 -28.23
CA VAL A 259 -49.33 -27.18 -29.24
C VAL A 259 -48.90 -25.82 -28.68
N SER A 260 -49.83 -25.06 -28.09
CA SER A 260 -49.52 -23.75 -27.49
C SER A 260 -48.50 -23.84 -26.36
N SER A 261 -48.64 -24.84 -25.47
CA SER A 261 -47.68 -25.09 -24.39
C SER A 261 -46.30 -25.48 -24.94
N SER A 262 -46.25 -26.30 -26.00
CA SER A 262 -45.00 -26.67 -26.67
C SER A 262 -44.33 -25.46 -27.31
N GLU A 263 -45.08 -24.57 -27.97
CA GLU A 263 -44.56 -23.33 -28.57
C GLU A 263 -43.99 -22.38 -27.50
N GLN A 264 -44.71 -22.20 -26.39
CA GLN A 264 -44.23 -21.41 -25.25
C GLN A 264 -42.94 -21.99 -24.68
N LEU A 265 -42.87 -23.31 -24.50
CA LEU A 265 -41.67 -23.98 -23.98
C LEU A 265 -40.48 -23.82 -24.93
N GLN A 266 -40.70 -23.93 -26.25
CA GLN A 266 -39.66 -23.65 -27.26
C GLN A 266 -39.19 -22.19 -27.21
N SER A 267 -40.11 -21.23 -27.06
CA SER A 267 -39.78 -19.81 -26.94
C SER A 267 -38.93 -19.53 -25.69
N CYS A 268 -39.32 -20.07 -24.53
CA CYS A 268 -38.52 -19.97 -23.30
C CYS A 268 -37.15 -20.63 -23.46
N GLN A 269 -37.07 -21.78 -24.15
CA GLN A 269 -35.80 -22.44 -24.42
C GLN A 269 -34.89 -21.58 -25.30
N THR A 270 -35.42 -20.91 -26.33
CA THR A 270 -34.63 -19.99 -27.17
C THR A 270 -34.14 -18.78 -26.37
N GLU A 271 -34.98 -18.20 -25.51
CA GLU A 271 -34.60 -17.07 -24.66
C GLU A 271 -33.49 -17.46 -23.67
N ILE A 272 -33.57 -18.65 -23.06
CA ILE A 272 -32.50 -19.18 -22.20
C ILE A 272 -31.19 -19.31 -22.97
N ILE A 273 -31.22 -19.79 -24.21
CA ILE A 273 -30.02 -19.94 -25.04
C ILE A 273 -29.43 -18.56 -25.39
N GLU A 274 -30.26 -17.59 -25.72
CA GLU A 274 -29.83 -16.22 -26.00
C GLU A 274 -29.22 -15.55 -24.78
N LEU A 275 -29.86 -15.65 -23.61
CA LEU A 275 -29.31 -15.15 -22.34
C LEU A 275 -27.98 -15.81 -21.98
N ARG A 276 -27.84 -17.13 -22.21
CA ARG A 276 -26.55 -17.80 -22.02
C ARG A 276 -25.47 -17.28 -22.97
N ARG A 277 -25.82 -16.98 -24.22
CA ARG A 277 -24.88 -16.39 -25.18
C ARG A 277 -24.47 -14.98 -24.77
N THR A 278 -25.39 -14.15 -24.31
CA THR A 278 -25.07 -12.79 -23.86
C THR A 278 -24.21 -12.78 -22.61
N VAL A 279 -24.50 -13.65 -21.63
CA VAL A 279 -23.65 -13.83 -20.44
C VAL A 279 -22.22 -14.22 -20.84
N ASN A 280 -22.06 -15.25 -21.67
CA ASN A 280 -20.74 -15.69 -22.12
C ASN A 280 -19.99 -14.58 -22.89
N ALA A 281 -20.70 -13.79 -23.72
CA ALA A 281 -20.10 -12.67 -24.43
C ALA A 281 -19.60 -11.58 -23.47
N LEU A 282 -20.40 -11.22 -22.46
CA LEU A 282 -20.02 -10.25 -21.44
C LEU A 282 -18.87 -10.74 -20.56
N GLU A 283 -18.82 -12.03 -20.23
CA GLU A 283 -17.70 -12.64 -19.49
C GLU A 283 -16.38 -12.53 -20.27
N VAL A 284 -16.41 -12.80 -21.58
CA VAL A 284 -15.24 -12.65 -22.47
C VAL A 284 -14.83 -11.18 -22.60
N GLU A 285 -15.77 -10.26 -22.79
CA GLU A 285 -15.49 -8.83 -22.86
C GLU A 285 -14.87 -8.30 -21.57
N LEU A 286 -15.38 -8.71 -20.41
CA LEU A 286 -14.83 -8.36 -19.12
C LEU A 286 -13.38 -8.90 -18.98
N GLY A 287 -13.16 -10.17 -19.30
CA GLY A 287 -11.83 -10.80 -19.28
C GLY A 287 -10.83 -10.03 -20.16
N ASN A 288 -11.21 -9.75 -21.40
CA ASN A 288 -10.38 -8.99 -22.34
C ASN A 288 -10.11 -7.55 -21.85
N SER A 289 -11.10 -6.89 -21.26
CA SER A 289 -10.91 -5.54 -20.72
C SER A 289 -9.88 -5.51 -19.58
N LEU A 290 -9.94 -6.49 -18.68
CA LEU A 290 -8.99 -6.62 -17.58
C LEU A 290 -7.59 -6.92 -18.09
N GLU A 291 -7.44 -7.86 -19.04
CA GLU A 291 -6.16 -8.20 -19.67
C GLU A 291 -5.55 -7.00 -20.43
N ASN A 292 -6.37 -6.23 -21.16
CA ASN A 292 -5.93 -5.01 -21.82
C ASN A 292 -5.47 -3.95 -20.82
N THR A 293 -6.19 -3.74 -19.72
CA THR A 293 -5.74 -2.78 -18.68
C THR A 293 -4.45 -3.23 -18.00
N LEU A 294 -4.29 -4.53 -17.75
CA LEU A 294 -3.07 -5.08 -17.18
C LEU A 294 -1.88 -4.85 -18.13
N THR A 295 -2.00 -5.25 -19.40
CA THR A 295 -0.94 -5.09 -20.41
C THR A 295 -0.58 -3.62 -20.65
N GLU A 296 -1.56 -2.71 -20.66
CA GLU A 296 -1.32 -1.26 -20.77
C GLU A 296 -0.55 -0.72 -19.55
N THR A 297 -0.93 -1.13 -18.34
CA THR A 297 -0.22 -0.70 -17.11
C THR A 297 1.20 -1.26 -17.07
N GLU A 298 1.40 -2.53 -17.41
CA GLU A 298 2.73 -3.16 -17.50
C GLU A 298 3.62 -2.43 -18.52
N ALA A 299 3.10 -2.13 -19.71
CA ALA A 299 3.82 -1.38 -20.74
C ALA A 299 4.20 0.02 -20.25
N ARG A 300 3.28 0.71 -19.55
CA ARG A 300 3.53 2.04 -18.97
C ARG A 300 4.65 2.02 -17.93
N TYR A 301 4.61 1.05 -17.00
CA TYR A 301 5.65 0.91 -15.97
C TYR A 301 6.99 0.48 -16.56
N SER A 302 6.99 -0.41 -17.56
CA SER A 302 8.19 -0.79 -18.29
C SER A 302 8.84 0.42 -18.97
N CYS A 303 8.04 1.30 -19.59
CA CYS A 303 8.54 2.56 -20.16
C CYS A 303 9.15 3.50 -19.10
N GLN A 304 8.50 3.65 -17.94
CA GLN A 304 9.03 4.46 -16.83
C GLN A 304 10.34 3.91 -16.28
N LEU A 305 10.44 2.58 -16.10
CA LEU A 305 11.66 1.92 -15.67
C LEU A 305 12.80 2.14 -16.67
N ASN A 306 12.53 2.00 -17.97
CA ASN A 306 13.52 2.26 -19.01
C ASN A 306 14.00 3.72 -19.01
N GLN A 307 13.09 4.67 -18.76
CA GLN A 307 13.45 6.09 -18.64
C GLN A 307 14.37 6.35 -17.45
N VAL A 308 14.03 5.80 -16.27
CA VAL A 308 14.86 5.94 -15.06
C VAL A 308 16.22 5.25 -15.27
N GLN A 309 16.25 4.07 -15.88
CA GLN A 309 17.48 3.36 -16.19
C GLN A 309 18.39 4.18 -17.13
N SER A 310 17.80 4.82 -18.15
CA SER A 310 18.55 5.72 -19.05
C SER A 310 19.15 6.90 -18.29
N LEU A 311 18.41 7.51 -17.36
CA LEU A 311 18.93 8.58 -16.51
C LEU A 311 20.09 8.11 -15.62
N ILE A 312 19.95 6.93 -15.00
CA ILE A 312 21.01 6.33 -14.18
C ILE A 312 22.26 6.13 -15.04
N SER A 313 22.14 5.48 -16.20
CA SER A 313 23.28 5.22 -17.09
C SER A 313 23.95 6.52 -17.58
N ASN A 314 23.19 7.58 -17.83
CA ASN A 314 23.76 8.88 -18.17
C ASN A 314 24.58 9.49 -17.01
N VAL A 315 24.05 9.45 -15.79
CA VAL A 315 24.77 9.94 -14.60
C VAL A 315 26.00 9.10 -14.31
N GLU A 316 25.92 7.77 -14.44
CA GLU A 316 27.06 6.87 -14.30
C GLU A 316 28.16 7.19 -15.32
N SER A 317 27.78 7.47 -16.59
CA SER A 317 28.71 7.89 -17.63
C SER A 317 29.40 9.22 -17.28
N GLN A 318 28.64 10.23 -16.83
CA GLN A 318 29.19 11.52 -16.40
C GLN A 318 30.15 11.36 -15.20
N LEU A 319 29.82 10.51 -14.24
CA LEU A 319 30.71 10.20 -13.11
C LEU A 319 32.00 9.52 -13.57
N ALA A 320 31.93 8.62 -14.54
CA ALA A 320 33.11 7.96 -15.11
C ALA A 320 34.01 8.97 -15.85
N GLU A 321 33.41 9.89 -16.62
CA GLU A 321 34.12 10.96 -17.31
C GLU A 321 34.86 11.88 -16.34
N ILE A 322 34.17 12.39 -15.30
CA ILE A 322 34.79 13.26 -14.28
C ILE A 322 35.93 12.55 -13.54
N ARG A 323 35.78 11.26 -13.23
CA ARG A 323 36.86 10.46 -12.62
C ARG A 323 38.08 10.36 -13.53
N GLY A 324 37.86 10.10 -14.82
CA GLY A 324 38.93 10.06 -15.82
C GLY A 324 39.66 11.40 -15.94
N ASP A 325 38.92 12.51 -15.96
CA ASP A 325 39.50 13.86 -15.97
C ASP A 325 40.31 14.19 -14.71
N LEU A 326 39.80 13.81 -13.54
CA LEU A 326 40.50 13.99 -12.27
C LEU A 326 41.82 13.21 -12.25
N GLU A 327 41.81 11.98 -12.75
CA GLU A 327 42.98 11.12 -12.80
C GLU A 327 44.03 11.65 -13.78
N ARG A 328 43.60 12.17 -14.94
CA ARG A 328 44.47 12.89 -15.88
C ARG A 328 45.07 14.15 -15.25
N GLN A 329 44.26 14.98 -14.59
CA GLN A 329 44.75 16.18 -13.89
C GLN A 329 45.75 15.83 -12.78
N ASN A 330 45.54 14.73 -12.06
CA ASN A 330 46.47 14.26 -11.05
C ASN A 330 47.83 13.89 -11.67
N GLN A 331 47.82 13.17 -12.80
CA GLN A 331 49.04 12.83 -13.54
C GLN A 331 49.78 14.08 -14.03
N GLU A 332 49.07 15.05 -14.62
CA GLU A 332 49.65 16.35 -15.03
C GLU A 332 50.25 17.11 -13.83
N TYR A 333 49.60 17.07 -12.67
CA TYR A 333 50.09 17.69 -11.44
C TYR A 333 51.36 17.02 -10.92
N GLN A 334 51.46 15.68 -10.98
CA GLN A 334 52.69 14.96 -10.61
C GLN A 334 53.86 15.35 -11.52
N VAL A 335 53.64 15.44 -12.83
CA VAL A 335 54.67 15.90 -13.78
C VAL A 335 55.14 17.31 -13.45
N LEU A 336 54.21 18.22 -13.09
CA LEU A 336 54.56 19.58 -12.67
C LEU A 336 55.37 19.59 -11.36
N LEU A 337 55.04 18.74 -10.39
CA LEU A 337 55.81 18.58 -9.16
C LEU A 337 57.24 18.08 -9.44
N ASP A 338 57.41 17.11 -10.35
CA ASP A 338 58.72 16.62 -10.74
C ASP A 338 59.57 17.72 -11.40
N VAL A 339 58.97 18.50 -12.31
CA VAL A 339 59.64 19.65 -12.92
C VAL A 339 60.01 20.70 -11.87
N ARG A 340 59.11 21.00 -10.94
CA ARG A 340 59.39 21.93 -9.83
C ARG A 340 60.56 21.43 -8.99
N ALA A 341 60.56 20.17 -8.58
CA ALA A 341 61.65 19.59 -7.79
C ALA A 341 63.00 19.68 -8.53
N ARG A 342 63.00 19.47 -9.85
CA ARG A 342 64.20 19.66 -10.68
C ARG A 342 64.69 21.11 -10.69
N LEU A 343 63.77 22.06 -10.89
CA LEU A 343 64.09 23.49 -10.87
C LEU A 343 64.57 23.97 -9.49
N GLU A 344 64.01 23.44 -8.39
CA GLU A 344 64.48 23.73 -7.04
C GLU A 344 65.92 23.24 -6.82
N CYS A 345 66.27 22.06 -7.33
CA CYS A 345 67.65 21.57 -7.35
C CYS A 345 68.58 22.51 -8.15
N GLU A 346 68.18 22.94 -9.34
CA GLU A 346 68.94 23.89 -10.17
C GLU A 346 69.15 25.22 -9.43
N ILE A 347 68.11 25.79 -8.80
CA ILE A 347 68.21 27.01 -7.97
C ILE A 347 69.17 26.83 -6.80
N ASN A 348 69.12 25.69 -6.10
CA ASN A 348 70.02 25.41 -4.99
C ASN A 348 71.48 25.32 -5.46
N THR A 349 71.73 24.71 -6.63
CA THR A 349 73.07 24.73 -7.23
C THR A 349 73.51 26.15 -7.60
N TYR A 350 72.62 26.97 -8.18
CA TYR A 350 72.94 28.36 -8.49
C TYR A 350 73.23 29.19 -7.22
N ARG A 351 72.46 29.01 -6.14
CA ARG A 351 72.71 29.65 -4.84
C ARG A 351 74.07 29.25 -4.26
N GLY A 352 74.40 27.96 -4.25
CA GLY A 352 75.70 27.49 -3.75
C GLY A 352 76.90 28.03 -4.53
N LEU A 353 76.77 28.21 -5.85
CA LEU A 353 77.80 28.87 -6.66
C LEU A 353 77.97 30.34 -6.28
N LEU A 354 76.88 31.08 -6.11
CA LEU A 354 76.92 32.48 -5.68
C LEU A 354 77.52 32.63 -4.27
N ASP A 355 77.13 31.78 -3.32
CA ASP A 355 77.71 31.78 -1.96
C ASP A 355 79.22 31.45 -1.98
N SER A 356 79.70 30.65 -2.93
CA SER A 356 81.12 30.31 -3.08
C SER A 356 81.96 31.41 -3.75
N GLU A 357 81.33 32.29 -4.54
CA GLU A 357 81.95 33.51 -5.07
C GLU A 357 81.98 34.62 -4.01
N ASP A 358 80.95 34.74 -3.17
CA ASP A 358 80.91 35.67 -2.03
C ASP A 358 81.96 35.31 -0.96
N CYS A 359 82.40 34.05 -0.89
CA CYS A 359 83.53 33.60 -0.05
C CYS A 359 84.93 34.06 -0.53
N LYS A 360 85.07 34.64 -1.73
CA LYS A 360 86.35 35.18 -2.24
C LYS A 360 86.50 36.70 -2.05
N LEU A 361 85.52 37.35 -1.44
CA LEU A 361 85.62 38.76 -1.06
C LEU A 361 86.18 38.87 0.37
N PRO A 362 87.15 39.76 0.63
CA PRO A 362 87.65 40.01 1.99
C PRO A 362 86.51 40.42 2.92
N CYS A 363 86.37 39.74 4.06
CA CYS A 363 85.60 40.27 5.16
C CYS A 363 86.32 41.53 5.68
N ASN A 364 85.79 42.71 5.33
CA ASN A 364 85.95 43.89 6.17
C ASN A 364 84.94 43.81 7.32
N PRO A 365 85.30 44.31 8.52
CA PRO A 365 84.66 43.94 9.77
C PRO A 365 83.30 44.64 9.91
N CYS A 366 82.24 43.84 10.08
CA CYS A 366 81.19 44.19 11.03
C CYS A 366 80.60 42.89 11.59
N ALA A 367 80.76 42.72 12.90
CA ALA A 367 80.23 41.64 13.71
C ALA A 367 78.68 41.60 13.61
N THR A 368 78.03 40.44 13.65
CA THR A 368 77.81 39.74 14.92
C THR A 368 77.52 38.27 14.70
N THR A 369 78.35 37.46 15.33
CA THR A 369 78.14 36.07 15.71
C THR A 369 76.85 35.91 16.51
N ASN A 370 76.12 34.83 16.26
CA ASN A 370 75.64 33.97 17.36
C ASN A 370 75.53 32.52 16.90
N ALA A 371 76.24 31.68 17.64
CA ALA A 371 76.42 30.25 17.47
C ALA A 371 75.44 29.49 18.37
N TYR A 372 74.87 28.39 17.87
CA TYR A 372 74.47 27.18 18.61
C TYR A 372 73.84 26.21 17.60
N GLY A 373 74.15 24.94 17.42
CA GLY A 373 75.05 24.00 18.06
C GLY A 373 74.62 22.58 17.64
N LYS A 374 75.60 21.74 17.25
CA LYS A 374 75.70 20.27 17.42
C LYS A 374 74.61 19.29 16.88
N THR A 375 75.09 18.42 15.97
CA THR A 375 75.11 16.92 16.00
C THR A 375 73.76 16.16 15.92
N ILE A 376 73.56 15.23 14.98
CA ILE A 376 73.73 13.74 15.08
C ILE A 376 73.55 13.14 13.66
N THR A 377 74.57 12.50 13.06
CA THR A 377 74.78 11.04 12.84
C THR A 377 73.75 10.32 11.93
N PRO A 378 74.17 9.55 10.91
CA PRO A 378 73.29 8.97 9.89
C PRO A 378 72.74 7.59 10.28
N CYS A 379 71.55 7.23 9.81
CA CYS A 379 70.99 5.87 9.92
C CYS A 379 70.37 5.40 8.61
N ILE A 380 71.14 4.57 7.90
CA ILE A 380 70.79 3.23 7.38
C ILE A 380 69.44 3.11 6.65
N SER A 381 69.58 2.91 5.34
CA SER A 381 68.63 2.28 4.42
C SER A 381 68.04 0.97 4.94
N SER A 382 66.70 0.85 4.87
CA SER A 382 65.99 -0.43 4.79
C SER A 382 65.09 -0.42 3.55
N PRO A 383 65.00 -1.53 2.78
CA PRO A 383 64.18 -1.58 1.57
C PRO A 383 62.71 -1.89 1.91
N CYS A 384 61.78 -1.12 1.35
CA CYS A 384 60.35 -1.46 1.34
C CYS A 384 60.10 -2.61 0.34
N ALA A 385 59.41 -3.65 0.82
CA ALA A 385 58.92 -4.77 0.05
C ALA A 385 57.79 -4.36 -0.92
N PRO A 386 57.60 -5.07 -2.05
CA PRO A 386 56.48 -4.85 -2.95
C PRO A 386 55.20 -5.48 -2.38
N ALA A 387 54.11 -4.71 -2.38
CA ALA A 387 52.76 -5.20 -2.11
C ALA A 387 52.25 -6.03 -3.30
N ALA A 388 51.59 -7.15 -3.00
CA ALA A 388 51.07 -8.13 -3.94
C ALA A 388 49.85 -7.62 -4.75
N PRO A 389 49.55 -8.23 -5.91
CA PRO A 389 48.37 -7.88 -6.71
C PRO A 389 47.10 -8.51 -6.12
N CYS A 390 46.03 -7.71 -6.01
CA CYS A 390 44.70 -8.18 -5.67
C CYS A 390 44.13 -9.07 -6.79
N THR A 391 43.63 -10.25 -6.41
CA THR A 391 42.92 -11.22 -7.25
C THR A 391 41.46 -10.77 -7.48
N PRO A 392 40.85 -11.09 -8.64
CA PRO A 392 39.44 -10.77 -8.88
C PRO A 392 38.52 -11.80 -8.23
N CYS A 393 37.48 -11.32 -7.56
CA CYS A 393 36.41 -12.14 -6.99
C CYS A 393 35.49 -12.67 -8.10
N VAL A 394 35.30 -13.98 -8.13
CA VAL A 394 34.34 -14.72 -8.97
C VAL A 394 32.91 -14.57 -8.39
N PRO A 395 31.84 -14.45 -9.20
CA PRO A 395 30.48 -14.43 -8.69
C PRO A 395 30.01 -15.83 -8.27
N ARG A 396 29.47 -15.95 -7.06
CA ARG A 396 28.76 -17.14 -6.58
C ARG A 396 27.43 -17.31 -7.33
N SER A 397 27.25 -18.51 -7.89
CA SER A 397 26.00 -19.03 -8.43
C SER A 397 24.92 -19.16 -7.35
N ARG A 398 23.73 -18.62 -7.65
CA ARG A 398 22.51 -18.77 -6.84
C ARG A 398 21.99 -20.20 -6.98
N CYS A 399 21.72 -20.84 -5.84
CA CYS A 399 20.98 -22.10 -5.76
C CYS A 399 19.53 -21.89 -6.23
N GLY A 400 19.02 -22.86 -7.00
CA GLY A 400 17.63 -22.94 -7.45
C GLY A 400 16.66 -23.42 -6.35
N PRO A 401 15.34 -23.36 -6.62
CA PRO A 401 14.31 -23.74 -5.66
C PRO A 401 14.06 -25.24 -5.67
N CYS A 402 14.09 -25.87 -4.48
CA CYS A 402 13.54 -27.20 -4.27
C CYS A 402 12.04 -27.11 -4.00
N SER A 403 11.28 -27.67 -4.93
CA SER A 403 9.90 -28.11 -4.74
C SER A 403 9.84 -29.18 -3.64
N SER A 404 8.90 -29.03 -2.70
CA SER A 404 8.32 -30.18 -2.01
C SER A 404 6.86 -29.89 -1.69
N TYR A 405 6.03 -30.80 -2.22
CA TYR A 405 4.59 -30.88 -2.14
C TYR A 405 4.22 -31.85 -1.00
N VAL A 406 2.97 -31.74 -0.51
CA VAL A 406 2.23 -32.67 0.39
C VAL A 406 2.56 -32.52 1.88
N ARG A 407 1.61 -32.20 2.77
CA ARG A 407 0.29 -32.83 2.96
C ARG A 407 -0.79 -31.88 3.45
#